data_AF-A0A922XC01-F1
#
_entry.id   AF-A0A922XC01-F1
#
_cell.length_a   1.000
_cell.length_b   1.000
_cell.length_c   1.000
_cell.angle_alpha   90.00
_cell.angle_beta   90.00
_cell.angle_gamma   90.00
#
_symmetry.space_group_name_H-M   'P 1'
#
loop_
_entity.id
_entity.type
_entity.pdbx_description
1 polymer ?
#
loop_
_entity_poly.entity_id
_entity_poly.type
_entity_poly.pdbx_seq_one_letter_code
_entity_poly.pdbx_strand_id
1 'polypeptide(L)' 'MLIVDDILTTGATCSEAARVLRRAGAADVTVLVLARTPAGG' A
#
# COMPACT_ATOMS: atom_id res chain seq x y z
N MET A 1 2.62 -10.84 -0.52
CA MET A 1 1.20 -10.53 -0.81
C MET A 1 1.15 -9.28 -1.68
N LEU A 2 0.22 -9.21 -2.64
CA LEU A 2 0.08 -8.06 -3.55
C LEU A 2 -1.21 -7.31 -3.23
N ILE A 3 -1.08 -6.03 -2.92
CA ILE A 3 -2.21 -5.08 -2.86
C ILE A 3 -2.24 -4.35 -4.20
N VAL A 4 -3.40 -4.35 -4.85
CA VAL A 4 -3.63 -3.61 -6.09
C VAL A 4 -4.63 -2.51 -5.82
N ASP A 5 -4.28 -1.29 -6.18
CA ASP A 5 -5.12 -0.10 -6.03
C ASP A 5 -5.00 0.77 -7.30
N ASP A 6 -5.92 1.71 -7.52
CA ASP A 6 -5.87 2.57 -8.70
C ASP A 6 -4.94 3.78 -8.51
N ILE A 7 -5.18 4.61 -7.48
CA ILE A 7 -4.46 5.84 -7.20
C ILE A 7 -4.00 5.87 -5.75
N LEU A 8 -2.68 5.86 -5.54
CA LEU A 8 -2.09 6.05 -4.22
C LEU A 8 -1.98 7.54 -3.89
N THR A 9 -2.74 8.01 -2.91
CA THR A 9 -2.60 9.38 -2.40
C THR A 9 -1.47 9.48 -1.36
N THR A 10 -1.79 9.57 -0.07
CA THR A 10 -0.80 9.61 1.03
C THR A 10 -0.22 8.22 1.34
N GLY A 11 -0.87 7.16 0.86
CA GLY A 11 -0.50 5.78 1.17
C GLY A 11 -0.90 5.29 2.56
N ALA A 12 -1.70 6.07 3.32
CA ALA A 12 -2.15 5.68 4.65
C ALA A 12 -2.96 4.37 4.63
N THR A 13 -3.93 4.24 3.71
CA THR A 13 -4.76 3.05 3.56
C THR A 13 -3.93 1.81 3.22
N CYS A 14 -3.06 1.91 2.22
CA CYS A 14 -2.17 0.82 1.81
C CYS A 14 -1.18 0.43 2.93
N SER A 15 -0.72 1.39 3.74
CA SER A 15 0.16 1.13 4.87
C SER A 15 -0.53 0.34 5.98
N GLU A 16 -1.78 0.70 6.33
CA GLU A 16 -2.52 -0.05 7.35
C GLU A 16 -2.88 -1.45 6.86
N ALA A 17 -3.28 -1.58 5.59
CA ALA A 17 -3.48 -2.89 4.96
C ALA A 17 -2.19 -3.73 5.04
N ALA A 18 -1.05 -3.20 4.58
CA ALA A 18 0.23 -3.90 4.65
C ALA A 18 0.61 -4.31 6.08
N ARG A 19 0.29 -3.48 7.09
CA ARG A 19 0.52 -3.79 8.50
C ARG A 19 -0.32 -4.97 8.97
N VAL A 20 -1.61 -5.00 8.63
CA VAL A 20 -2.50 -6.13 8.95
C VAL A 20 -2.01 -7.40 8.29
N LEU A 21 -1.61 -7.33 7.01
CA LEU A 21 -1.12 -8.48 6.26
C LEU A 21 0.20 -9.02 6.83
N ARG A 22 1.13 -8.16 7.21
CA ARG A 22 2.38 -8.56 7.88
C ARG A 22 2.11 -9.23 9.23
N ARG A 23 1.16 -8.72 10.01
CA ARG A 23 0.72 -9.34 11.28
C ARG A 23 0.08 -10.70 11.08
N ALA A 24 -0.58 -10.92 9.95
CA ALA A 24 -1.10 -12.22 9.55
C ALA A 24 -0.02 -13.20 9.04
N GLY A 25 1.27 -12.81 9.04
CA GLY A 25 2.39 -13.66 8.66
C GLY A 25 2.89 -13.46 7.23
N ALA A 26 2.45 -12.41 6.51
CA ALA A 26 3.01 -12.11 5.20
C ALA A 26 4.49 -11.70 5.32
N ALA A 27 5.39 -12.51 4.74
CA ALA A 27 6.83 -12.23 4.72
C ALA A 27 7.16 -10.93 3.94
N ASP A 28 6.42 -10.68 2.86
CA ASP A 28 6.50 -9.45 2.08
C ASP A 28 5.12 -8.95 1.64
N VAL A 29 4.99 -7.63 1.52
CA VAL A 29 3.79 -6.97 0.99
C VAL A 29 4.23 -5.91 -0.01
N THR A 30 3.78 -6.07 -1.26
CA THR A 30 4.00 -5.14 -2.36
C THR A 30 2.68 -4.44 -2.68
N VAL A 31 2.74 -3.13 -2.95
CA VAL A 31 1.59 -2.31 -3.39
C VAL A 31 1.82 -1.91 -4.84
N LEU A 32 0.90 -2.28 -5.72
CA LEU A 32 0.88 -1.88 -7.12
C LEU A 32 -0.25 -0.89 -7.34
N VAL A 33 0.09 0.29 -7.87
CA VAL A 33 -0.87 1.34 -8.21
C VAL A 33 -0.66 1.84 -9.64
N LEU A 34 -1.75 2.30 -10.27
CA LEU A 34 -1.68 2.88 -11.61
C LEU A 34 -1.12 4.31 -11.56
N ALA A 35 -1.43 5.06 -10.50
CA ALA A 35 -0.92 6.41 -10.30
C ALA A 35 -0.61 6.69 -8.82
N ARG A 36 0.28 7.65 -8.56
CA ARG A 36 0.57 8.15 -7.22
C ARG A 36 0.46 9.67 -7.20
N THR A 37 -0.28 10.22 -6.24
CA THR A 37 -0.30 11.66 -5.97
C THR A 37 1.08 12.08 -5.43
N PRO A 38 1.72 13.12 -6.00
CA PRO A 38 2.97 13.64 -5.47
C PRO A 38 2.80 14.02 -4.00
N ALA A 39 3.80 13.70 -3.17
CA ALA A 39 3.85 14.26 -1.83
C ALA A 39 4.01 15.78 -1.99
N GLY A 40 3.00 16.55 -1.57
CA GLY A 40 3.04 18.01 -1.66
C GLY A 40 4.30 18.54 -0.97
N GLY A 41 5.02 19.41 -1.67
CA GLY A 41 6.10 20.24 -1.12
C GLY A 41 5.57 21.52 -0.52
#